data_AF-J2W4N3-F1
#
_entry.id   AF-J2W4N3-F1
#
_cell.length_a   1.000
_cell.length_b   1.000
_cell.length_c   1.000
_cell.angle_alpha   90.00
_cell.angle_beta   90.00
_cell.angle_gamma   90.00
#
_symmetry.space_group_name_H-M   'P 1'
#
loop_
_entity.id
_entity.type
_entity.pdbx_description
1 polymer ?
#
loop_
_entity_poly.entity_id
_entity_poly.type
_entity_poly.pdbx_seq_one_letter_code
_entity_poly.pdbx_strand_id
1 'polypeptide(L)' 'MPPDLHQKLTAWRRHLHAHPELGLHEKQTSAFVQEKLTELGIPFVPEIGGHGVVAT' A
#
# COMPACT_ATOMS: atom_id res chain seq x y z
N MET A 1 -14.67 15.97 -0.88
CA MET A 1 -13.40 15.35 -0.44
C MET A 1 -12.38 16.47 -0.28
N PRO A 2 -11.60 16.56 0.81
CA PRO A 2 -10.54 17.56 0.90
C PRO A 2 -9.61 17.45 -0.33
N PRO A 3 -9.26 18.56 -1.00
CA PRO A 3 -8.50 18.54 -2.26
C PRO A 3 -7.19 17.75 -2.19
N ASP A 4 -6.55 17.76 -1.02
CA ASP A 4 -5.32 17.04 -0.70
C ASP A 4 -5.47 15.51 -0.80
N LEU A 5 -6.60 14.96 -0.36
CA LEU A 5 -6.82 13.51 -0.35
C LEU A 5 -6.95 12.95 -1.78
N HIS A 6 -7.66 13.66 -2.66
CA HIS A 6 -7.78 13.23 -4.06
C HIS A 6 -6.43 13.20 -4.77
N GLN A 7 -5.56 14.19 -4.53
CA GLN A 7 -4.22 14.22 -5.10
C GLN A 7 -3.36 13.08 -4.55
N LYS A 8 -3.39 12.81 -3.24
CA LYS A 8 -2.67 11.69 -2.61
C LYS A 8 -3.09 10.34 -3.19
N LEU A 9 -4.39 10.07 -3.27
CA LEU A 9 -4.89 8.81 -3.85
C LEU A 9 -4.51 8.68 -5.33
N THR A 10 -4.56 9.77 -6.10
CA THR A 10 -4.12 9.79 -7.50
C THR A 10 -2.64 9.46 -7.63
N ALA A 11 -1.79 9.99 -6.76
CA ALA A 11 -0.36 9.70 -6.72
C ALA A 11 -0.09 8.22 -6.38
N TRP A 12 -0.75 7.69 -5.35
CA TRP A 12 -0.63 6.27 -4.98
C TRP A 12 -1.05 5.34 -6.13
N ARG A 13 -2.20 5.62 -6.77
CA ARG A 13 -2.65 4.85 -7.93
C ARG A 13 -1.61 4.87 -9.06
N ARG A 14 -1.05 6.05 -9.38
CA ARG A 14 -0.02 6.18 -10.43
C ARG A 14 1.25 5.42 -10.09
N HIS A 15 1.70 5.47 -8.83
CA HIS A 15 2.86 4.71 -8.37
C HIS A 15 2.64 3.21 -8.55
N LEU A 16 1.52 2.67 -8.05
CA LEU A 16 1.19 1.25 -8.16
C LEU A 16 1.01 0.80 -9.62
N HIS A 17 0.39 1.63 -10.47
CA HIS A 17 0.26 1.33 -11.90
C HIS A 17 1.60 1.30 -12.65
N ALA A 18 2.58 2.09 -12.21
CA ALA A 18 3.90 2.12 -12.83
C ALA A 18 4.79 0.94 -12.38
N HIS A 19 4.44 0.28 -11.28
CA HIS A 19 5.20 -0.83 -10.69
C HIS A 19 4.30 -2.05 -10.45
N PRO A 20 3.70 -2.66 -11.51
CA PRO A 20 2.89 -3.85 -11.33
C PRO A 20 3.75 -5.04 -10.92
N GLU A 21 3.25 -5.83 -9.98
CA GLU A 21 3.83 -7.12 -9.60
C GLU A 21 2.83 -8.25 -9.84
N LEU A 22 3.34 -9.45 -10.10
CA LEU A 22 2.52 -10.65 -10.26
C LEU A 22 2.09 -11.20 -8.90
N GLY A 23 1.00 -11.96 -8.91
CA GLY A 23 0.56 -12.71 -7.72
C GLY A 23 1.68 -13.60 -7.16
N LEU A 24 1.76 -13.68 -5.84
CA LEU A 24 2.80 -14.33 -5.04
C LEU A 24 4.19 -13.68 -5.15
N HIS A 25 4.33 -12.55 -5.88
CA HIS A 25 5.59 -11.84 -6.09
C HIS A 25 5.46 -10.33 -5.78
N GLU A 26 4.36 -9.93 -5.16
CA GLU A 26 4.01 -8.55 -4.79
C GLU A 26 4.78 -7.96 -3.59
N LYS A 27 6.09 -8.21 -3.52
CA LYS A 27 6.95 -7.80 -2.40
C LYS A 27 7.01 -6.27 -2.26
N GLN A 28 7.19 -5.54 -3.36
CA GLN A 28 7.31 -4.08 -3.32
C GLN A 28 5.96 -3.41 -3.08
N THR A 29 4.89 -3.98 -3.63
CA THR A 29 3.51 -3.53 -3.42
C THR A 29 3.12 -3.69 -1.96
N SER A 30 3.44 -4.82 -1.34
CA SER A 30 3.21 -5.02 0.10
C SER A 30 4.00 -4.02 0.93
N ALA A 31 5.27 -3.80 0.62
CA ALA A 31 6.10 -2.80 1.31
C ALA A 31 5.52 -1.38 1.19
N PHE A 32 5.02 -1.01 0.02
CA PHE A 32 4.36 0.29 -0.20
C PHE A 32 3.12 0.45 0.70
N VAL A 33 2.28 -0.57 0.82
CA VAL A 33 1.10 -0.52 1.69
C VAL A 33 1.51 -0.38 3.17
N GLN A 34 2.51 -1.14 3.61
CA GLN A 34 3.03 -1.08 4.97
C GLN A 34 3.60 0.32 5.30
N GLU A 35 4.31 0.94 4.36
CA GLU A 35 4.81 2.31 4.50
C GLU A 35 3.65 3.30 4.70
N LYS A 36 2.60 3.23 3.86
CA LYS A 36 1.45 4.14 3.99
C LYS A 36 0.64 3.92 5.26
N LEU A 37 0.47 2.67 5.72
CA LEU A 37 -0.15 2.41 7.02
C LEU A 37 0.68 2.97 8.19
N THR A 38 2.01 2.86 8.11
CA THR A 38 2.94 3.45 9.08
C THR A 38 2.83 4.98 9.12
N GLU A 39 2.86 5.65 7.96
CA GLU A 39 2.68 7.12 7.85
C GLU A 39 1.34 7.58 8.44
N LEU A 40 0.29 6.77 8.29
CA LEU A 40 -1.04 7.04 8.81
C LEU A 40 -1.21 6.69 10.31
N GLY A 41 -0.21 6.07 10.93
CA GLY A 41 -0.27 5.61 12.31
C GLY A 41 -1.26 4.47 12.55
N ILE A 42 -1.56 3.68 11.52
CA ILE A 42 -2.49 2.55 11.59
C ILE A 42 -1.69 1.28 11.90
N PRO A 43 -2.01 0.55 12.99
CA PRO A 43 -1.36 -0.72 13.29
C PRO A 43 -1.77 -1.79 12.28
N PHE A 44 -0.83 -2.67 11.94
CA PHE A 44 -1.05 -3.76 11.00
C PHE A 44 -0.17 -4.97 11.31
N VAL A 45 -0.57 -6.11 10.75
CA VAL A 45 0.21 -7.36 10.74
C VAL A 45 0.63 -7.67 9.30
N PRO A 46 1.94 -7.68 8.99
CA PRO A 46 2.44 -8.04 7.67
C PRO A 46 2.62 -9.55 7.51
N GLU A 47 3.01 -9.96 6.31
CA GLU A 47 3.42 -11.32 5.95
C GLU A 47 2.37 -12.42 6.16
N ILE A 48 1.08 -12.05 6.11
CA ILE A 48 -0.02 -13.01 6.23
C ILE A 48 -0.16 -13.76 4.91
N GLY A 49 0.18 -15.05 4.92
CA GLY A 49 0.08 -15.91 3.73
C GLY A 49 1.05 -15.51 2.61
N GLY A 50 2.22 -14.96 2.95
CA GLY A 50 3.20 -14.49 1.97
C GLY A 50 3.37 -12.97 2.08
N HIS A 51 2.83 -12.20 1.13
CA HIS A 51 2.94 -10.74 1.12
C HIS A 51 1.67 -10.02 1.63
N GLY A 52 0.69 -10.74 2.18
CA GLY A 52 -0.56 -10.16 2.67
C GLY A 52 -0.36 -9.24 3.88
N VAL A 53 -1.20 -8.21 3.98
CA VAL A 53 -1.19 -7.22 5.07
C VAL A 53 -2.60 -7.08 5.63
N VAL A 54 -2.74 -7.13 6.96
CA VAL A 54 -4.02 -6.91 7.67
C VAL A 54 -3.88 -5.71 8.60
N ALA A 55 -4.63 -4.65 8.34
CA ALA A 55 -4.73 -3.46 9.21
C ALA A 55 -5.84 -3.66 10.27
N THR A 56 -5.63 -3.14 11.47
CA THR A 56 -6.54 -3.30 12.64
C THR A 56 -6.96 -1.97 13.24
#